data_AF-V9QFL4-F1
#
_entry.id   AF-V9QFL4-F1
#
_cell.length_a   1.000
_cell.length_b   1.000
_cell.length_c   1.000
_cell.angle_alpha   90.00
_cell.angle_beta   90.00
_cell.angle_gamma   90.00
#
_symmetry.space_group_name_H-M   'P 1'
#
loop_
_entity.id
_entity.type
_entity.pdbx_description
1 polymer ?
#
loop_
_entity_poly.entity_id
_entity_poly.type
_entity_poly.pdbx_seq_one_letter_code
_entity_poly.pdbx_strand_id
1 'polypeptide(L)' 'MKIRITQQQPAGAMLNGVPWPAKGEEIELPTTQAAHLVASGVAEEVTELEPKPKRRGRQRDEGEG' A
#
# COMPACT_ATOMS: atom_id res chain seq x y z
N MET A 1 -7.05 -4.33 11.01
CA MET A 1 -5.59 -4.56 10.89
C MET A 1 -5.11 -3.82 9.67
N LYS A 2 -4.01 -3.07 9.81
CA LYS A 2 -3.48 -2.25 8.74
C LYS A 2 -2.41 -3.00 7.97
N ILE A 3 -2.48 -2.95 6.64
CA ILE A 3 -1.52 -3.61 5.75
C ILE A 3 -1.06 -2.67 4.65
N ARG A 4 0.13 -2.92 4.11
CA ARG A 4 0.69 -2.25 2.96
C ARG A 4 0.75 -3.21 1.78
N ILE A 5 0.16 -2.84 0.65
CA ILE A 5 0.22 -3.67 -0.56
C ILE A 5 1.64 -3.68 -1.11
N THR A 6 2.23 -4.85 -1.32
CA THR A 6 3.59 -4.99 -1.87
C THR A 6 3.58 -5.44 -3.33
N GLN A 7 2.47 -6.02 -3.79
CA GLN A 7 2.30 -6.52 -5.15
C GLN A 7 1.21 -5.76 -5.92
N GLN A 8 1.51 -5.49 -7.19
CA GLN A 8 0.53 -4.95 -8.11
C GLN A 8 -0.30 -6.10 -8.69
N GLN A 9 -1.62 -5.95 -8.73
CA GLN A 9 -2.51 -6.89 -9.40
C GLN A 9 -2.82 -6.42 -10.83
N PRO A 10 -3.32 -7.33 -11.69
CA PRO A 10 -3.79 -6.98 -13.03
C PRO A 10 -4.85 -5.88 -13.02
N ALA A 11 -4.95 -5.14 -14.12
CA ALA A 11 -6.00 -4.14 -14.31
C ALA A 11 -7.39 -4.80 -14.18
N GLY A 12 -8.27 -4.16 -13.40
CA GLY A 12 -9.61 -4.69 -13.12
C GLY A 12 -9.69 -5.65 -11.93
N ALA A 13 -8.56 -5.99 -11.28
CA ALA A 13 -8.60 -6.71 -10.02
C ALA A 13 -9.33 -5.88 -8.96
N MET A 14 -10.09 -6.59 -8.11
CA MET A 14 -10.86 -5.98 -7.02
C MET A 14 -10.48 -6.60 -5.70
N LEU A 15 -10.48 -5.76 -4.67
CA LEU A 15 -10.34 -6.13 -3.27
C LEU A 15 -11.63 -5.71 -2.56
N ASN A 16 -12.44 -6.67 -2.11
CA ASN A 16 -13.71 -6.39 -1.41
C ASN A 16 -14.67 -5.48 -2.18
N GLY A 17 -14.74 -5.66 -3.51
CA GLY A 17 -15.63 -4.87 -4.37
C GLY A 17 -15.13 -3.46 -4.70
N VAL A 18 -13.96 -3.05 -4.19
CA VAL A 18 -13.27 -1.84 -4.64
C VAL A 18 -12.09 -2.20 -5.55
N PRO A 19 -11.64 -1.31 -6.44
CA PRO A 19 -10.45 -1.54 -7.24
C PRO A 19 -9.23 -1.88 -6.37
N TRP A 20 -8.37 -2.76 -6.89
CA TRP A 20 -7.18 -3.17 -6.18
C TRP A 20 -6.26 -1.97 -5.86
N PRO A 21 -5.78 -1.81 -4.61
CA PRO A 21 -4.94 -0.67 -4.23
C PRO A 21 -3.58 -0.67 -4.92
N ALA A 22 -2.96 0.51 -5.02
CA ALA A 22 -1.66 0.62 -5.65
C ALA A 22 -0.55 -0.04 -4.79
N LYS A 23 0.54 -0.46 -5.45
CA LYS A 23 1.72 -0.94 -4.73
C LYS A 23 2.27 0.17 -3.80
N GLY A 24 2.47 -0.20 -2.55
CA GLY A 24 2.94 0.64 -1.46
C GLY A 24 1.83 1.42 -0.74
N GLU A 25 0.58 1.30 -1.18
CA GLU A 25 -0.58 1.89 -0.52
C GLU A 25 -0.92 1.11 0.75
N GLU A 26 -1.33 1.85 1.78
CA GLU A 26 -1.75 1.28 3.05
C GLU A 26 -3.26 1.31 3.16
N ILE A 27 -3.83 0.17 3.51
CA ILE A 27 -5.27 0.01 3.69
C ILE A 27 -5.55 -0.70 5.01
N GLU A 28 -6.76 -0.49 5.52
CA GLU A 28 -7.24 -1.22 6.69
C GLU A 28 -8.28 -2.25 6.28
N LEU A 29 -8.09 -3.48 6.75
CA LEU A 29 -8.97 -4.61 6.47
C LEU A 29 -9.28 -5.40 7.75
N PRO A 30 -10.36 -6.22 7.72
CA PRO A 30 -10.59 -7.23 8.74
C PRO A 30 -9.37 -8.15 8.91
N THR A 31 -9.01 -8.46 10.15
CA THR A 31 -7.77 -9.18 10.50
C THR A 31 -7.60 -10.47 9.72
N THR A 32 -8.67 -11.27 9.57
CA THR A 32 -8.62 -12.53 8.80
C THR A 32 -8.19 -12.29 7.36
N GLN A 33 -8.79 -11.32 6.67
CA GLN A 33 -8.47 -11.03 5.26
C GLN A 33 -7.07 -10.45 5.12
N ALA A 34 -6.71 -9.52 6.00
CA ALA A 34 -5.37 -8.95 6.03
C ALA A 34 -4.30 -10.03 6.27
N ALA A 35 -4.54 -10.96 7.20
CA ALA A 35 -3.63 -12.07 7.47
C ALA A 35 -3.47 -13.00 6.26
N HIS A 36 -4.53 -13.26 5.49
CA HIS A 36 -4.42 -14.01 4.24
C HIS A 36 -3.53 -13.32 3.22
N LEU A 37 -3.68 -12.00 3.04
CA LEU A 37 -2.87 -11.23 2.10
C LEU A 37 -1.39 -11.16 2.52
N VAL A 38 -1.14 -11.08 3.83
CA VAL A 38 0.21 -11.11 4.38
C VAL A 38 0.83 -12.50 4.21
N ALA A 39 0.11 -13.56 4.56
CA ALA A 39 0.57 -14.94 4.41
C ALA A 39 0.84 -15.32 2.94
N SER A 40 0.09 -14.76 1.99
CA SER A 40 0.33 -14.95 0.56
C SER A 40 1.45 -14.06 -0.01
N GLY A 41 2.06 -13.19 0.82
CA GLY A 41 3.12 -12.27 0.41
C GLY A 41 2.64 -11.12 -0.49
N VAL A 42 1.32 -10.87 -0.55
CA VAL A 42 0.72 -9.81 -1.39
C VAL A 42 0.73 -8.46 -0.66
N ALA A 43 0.77 -8.50 0.66
CA ALA A 43 0.86 -7.34 1.53
C ALA A 43 1.79 -7.59 2.72
N GLU A 44 2.15 -6.53 3.42
CA GLU A 44 2.88 -6.56 4.69
C GLU A 44 2.02 -5.95 5.79
N GLU A 45 2.09 -6.47 7.02
CA GLU A 45 1.41 -5.86 8.16
C GLU A 45 2.11 -4.57 8.58
N VAL A 46 1.34 -3.48 8.72
CA VAL A 46 1.88 -2.20 9.20
C VAL A 46 1.66 -2.15 10.70
N THR A 47 2.71 -2.43 11.45
CA THR A 47 2.74 -2.13 12.88
C THR A 47 3.09 -0.67 13.08
N GLU A 48 2.45 0.01 14.02
CA GLU A 48 2.59 1.46 14.26
C GLU A 48 4.01 1.86 14.73
N LEU A 49 4.91 0.88 14.89
CA LEU A 49 6.32 1.05 15.21
C LEU A 49 7.21 1.31 13.99
N GLU A 50 6.72 1.16 12.76
CA GLU A 50 7.52 1.41 11.56
C GLU A 50 7.34 2.84 11.01
N PRO A 51 8.41 3.66 10.97
CA PRO A 51 8.34 4.99 10.39
C PRO A 51 8.14 4.89 8.88
N LYS A 52 6.95 5.27 8.40
CA LYS A 52 6.65 5.45 6.98
C LYS A 52 7.79 6.15 6.26
N PRO A 53 8.39 5.59 5.18
CA PRO A 53 9.22 6.37 4.30
C PRO A 53 8.33 7.41 3.61
N LYS A 54 8.37 8.65 4.12
CA LYS A 54 7.77 9.82 3.47
C LYS A 54 8.24 9.80 2.01
N ARG A 55 7.32 9.55 1.08
CA ARG A 55 7.55 9.77 -0.35
C ARG A 55 7.94 11.24 -0.49
N ARG A 56 9.26 11.50 -0.57
CA ARG A 56 9.81 12.76 -1.04
C ARG A 56 9.32 12.92 -2.46
N GLY A 57 8.23 13.66 -2.63
CA GLY A 57 7.89 14.29 -3.89
C GLY A 57 9.09 15.13 -4.29
N ARG A 58 9.85 14.62 -5.25
CA ARG A 58 10.91 15.34 -5.93
C ARG A 58 10.21 16.32 -6.87
N GLN A 59 10.08 17.57 -6.46
CA GLN A 59 9.93 18.66 -7.41
C GLN A 59 11.15 19.57 -7.20
N ARG A 60 12.18 19.28 -7.98
CA ARG A 60 13.35 20.14 -8.20
C ARG A 60 13.33 20.48 -9.69
N ASP A 61 13.14 21.77 -9.98
CA ASP A 61 13.80 22.62 -10.98
C ASP A 61 12.95 23.90 -11.10
N GLU A 62 13.35 25.07 -10.55
CA GLU A 62 14.41 26.01 -10.97
C GLU A 62 13.96 26.93 -12.13
N GLY A 63 14.09 28.26 -11.92
CA GLY A 63 13.74 29.31 -12.88
C GLY A 63 13.73 30.71 -12.25
N GLU A 64 14.79 31.47 -12.53
CA GLU A 64 15.05 32.87 -12.12
C GLU A 64 14.01 33.89 -12.64
N GLY A 65 13.90 35.04 -11.95
CA GLY A 65 13.12 36.22 -12.34
C GLY A 65 12.98 37.23 -11.21
#